data_AF-A0A2D6R6P4-F1
#
_entry.id   AF-A0A2D6R6P4-F1
#
_cell.length_a   1.000
_cell.length_b   1.000
_cell.length_c   1.000
_cell.angle_alpha   90.00
_cell.angle_beta   90.00
_cell.angle_gamma   90.00
#
_symmetry.space_group_name_H-M   'P 1'
#
loop_
_entity.id
_entity.type
_entity.pdbx_description
1 polymer ?
#
loop_
_entity_poly.entity_id
_entity_poly.type
_entity_poly.pdbx_seq_one_letter_code
_entity_poly.pdbx_strand_id
1 'polypeptide(L)'
;MKIQGLVTAALIAGTLGCVSRLPTTTLENVVTHQTQIKKETADPHDHLQYLRSGEFIIPDNVFAAYARAIDPRIRKGIFDMPLGGFSSINYLDTNEEIDYFKDELAKLQLSEKDVTAYATILSSEGNITFPTSVVNGGELEWILPHERFHKEMNKLSTVDQRIMDAVAREVLGRYYTLEEAEASPEQFDPIEISIKKDLLPTMKKQWDALEKKHGVELTWEERKRSLGIPLVQNKDLAGPSYTIQAHMNSEELWAHLSDGKYHHRLEKVLQTEFPEAYGLFDKIRQRTKDIAHYNPTLPAITQDKFTRKQFIITGKEDQIPEPICSEYGLQEKVLVFDSDYCPPCRKAMPRIKEAAAETNTQIIYLNVGKPQDIMHAAELGVLTNGTPTMVVGCDILIGAYDKETYVETLREHQKNNR
;
A
#
# COMPACT_ATOMS: atom_id res chain seq x y z
N MET A 1 51.05 44.27 53.43
CA MET A 1 50.77 45.32 52.42
C MET A 1 50.66 44.63 51.07
N LYS A 2 49.51 44.74 50.37
CA LYS A 2 49.12 44.10 49.08
C LYS A 2 48.94 42.57 49.09
N ILE A 3 48.04 41.91 48.35
CA ILE A 3 46.65 42.09 47.88
C ILE A 3 46.26 40.69 47.32
N GLN A 4 45.03 40.26 47.63
CA GLN A 4 44.07 39.38 46.91
C GLN A 4 44.50 38.19 46.03
N GLY A 5 43.72 37.11 46.16
CA GLY A 5 43.54 36.08 45.12
C GLY A 5 42.67 34.91 45.59
N LEU A 6 41.35 35.08 45.58
CA LEU A 6 40.32 34.08 45.86
C LEU A 6 40.28 33.00 44.76
N VAL A 7 40.34 31.71 45.11
CA VAL A 7 39.73 30.62 44.31
C VAL A 7 39.16 29.59 45.29
N THR A 8 37.85 29.58 45.44
CA THR A 8 37.09 28.57 46.19
C THR A 8 36.72 27.46 45.23
N ALA A 9 37.35 26.28 45.37
CA ALA A 9 36.94 25.07 44.67
C ALA A 9 35.75 24.45 45.40
N ALA A 10 34.56 24.55 44.81
CA ALA A 10 33.36 23.85 45.26
C ALA A 10 33.37 22.42 44.72
N LEU A 11 33.15 21.45 45.62
CA LEU A 11 32.89 20.05 45.31
C LEU A 11 31.66 19.93 44.40
N ILE A 12 31.85 19.41 43.19
CA ILE A 12 30.76 18.91 42.34
C ILE A 12 30.47 17.48 42.80
N ALA A 13 29.38 17.32 43.54
CA ALA A 13 28.71 16.03 43.70
C ALA A 13 27.99 15.74 42.38
N GLY A 14 28.53 14.81 41.59
CA GLY A 14 27.90 14.32 40.38
C GLY A 14 26.60 13.61 40.72
N THR A 15 25.48 14.21 40.33
CA THR A 15 24.17 13.57 40.31
C THR A 15 24.19 12.46 39.26
N LEU A 16 24.17 11.22 39.75
CA LEU A 16 23.75 10.05 38.98
C LEU A 16 22.39 10.38 38.35
N GLY A 17 22.37 10.55 37.03
CA GLY A 17 21.14 10.71 36.27
C GLY A 17 20.28 9.48 36.48
N CYS A 18 19.12 9.69 37.11
CA CYS A 18 18.05 8.71 37.15
C CYS A 18 17.66 8.37 35.71
N VAL A 19 18.06 7.20 35.24
CA VAL A 19 17.40 6.53 34.12
C VAL A 19 16.00 6.22 34.63
N SER A 20 15.03 7.08 34.33
CA SER A 20 13.62 6.84 34.59
C SER A 20 13.17 5.70 33.67
N ARG A 21 13.42 4.47 34.11
CA ARG A 21 12.79 3.29 33.54
C ARG A 21 11.30 3.55 33.53
N LEU A 22 10.68 3.45 32.34
CA LEU A 22 9.23 3.51 32.19
C LEU A 22 8.59 2.59 33.24
N PRO A 23 7.48 3.00 33.87
CA PRO A 23 6.77 2.15 34.81
C PRO A 23 6.46 0.82 34.11
N THR A 24 6.96 -0.28 34.67
CA THR A 24 6.74 -1.63 34.15
C THR A 24 5.27 -1.97 34.33
N THR A 25 4.47 -1.70 33.30
CA THR A 25 3.11 -2.24 33.18
C THR A 25 3.22 -3.71 32.78
N THR A 26 2.42 -4.57 33.41
CA THR A 26 2.37 -5.99 33.06
C THR A 26 1.61 -6.20 31.76
N LEU A 27 2.03 -7.17 30.94
CA LEU A 27 1.35 -7.59 29.70
C LEU A 27 -0.16 -7.83 29.92
N GLU A 28 -0.54 -8.25 31.12
CA GLU A 28 -1.91 -8.49 31.57
C GLU A 28 -2.83 -7.25 31.50
N ASN A 29 -2.29 -6.07 31.82
CA ASN A 29 -3.04 -4.81 31.74
C ASN A 29 -3.31 -4.40 30.28
N VAL A 30 -2.39 -4.72 29.37
CA VAL A 30 -2.53 -4.47 27.93
C VAL A 30 -3.60 -5.38 27.32
N VAL A 31 -3.58 -6.67 27.67
CA VAL A 31 -4.59 -7.66 27.22
C VAL A 31 -6.00 -7.28 27.67
N THR A 32 -6.13 -6.72 28.89
CA THR A 32 -7.42 -6.26 29.42
C THR A 32 -8.01 -5.12 28.58
N HIS A 33 -7.19 -4.15 28.17
CA HIS A 33 -7.63 -3.02 27.34
C HIS A 33 -8.09 -3.48 25.95
N GLN A 34 -7.36 -4.39 25.30
CA GLN A 34 -7.77 -4.97 24.02
C GLN A 34 -9.09 -5.74 24.11
N THR A 35 -9.28 -6.50 25.20
CA THR A 35 -10.53 -7.25 25.43
C THR A 35 -11.73 -6.32 25.52
N GLN A 36 -11.53 -5.10 26.02
CA GLN A 36 -12.59 -4.09 26.09
C GLN A 36 -12.93 -3.52 24.71
N ILE A 37 -11.92 -3.19 23.89
CA ILE A 37 -12.13 -2.76 22.49
C ILE A 37 -12.86 -3.84 21.66
N LYS A 38 -12.48 -5.13 21.84
CA LYS A 38 -13.14 -6.27 21.18
C LYS A 38 -14.62 -6.43 21.56
N LYS A 39 -15.01 -6.08 22.79
CA LYS A 39 -16.40 -6.23 23.25
C LYS A 39 -17.34 -5.16 22.72
N GLU A 40 -16.81 -4.01 22.28
CA GLU A 40 -17.61 -2.88 21.81
C GLU A 40 -17.89 -2.93 20.30
N THR A 41 -17.28 -3.87 19.56
CA THR A 41 -17.37 -4.00 18.10
C THR A 41 -18.14 -5.28 17.71
N ALA A 42 -19.48 -5.17 17.64
CA ALA A 42 -20.34 -6.25 17.14
C ALA A 42 -20.44 -6.23 15.60
N ASP A 43 -19.30 -6.16 14.92
CA ASP A 43 -19.19 -6.02 13.47
C ASP A 43 -18.83 -7.38 12.82
N PRO A 44 -19.54 -7.84 11.77
CA PRO A 44 -19.12 -9.00 10.96
C PRO A 44 -17.68 -8.91 10.40
N HIS A 45 -17.06 -7.73 10.42
CA HIS A 45 -15.62 -7.49 10.21
C HIS A 45 -14.80 -7.64 11.50
N ASP A 46 -15.06 -8.68 12.33
CA ASP A 46 -14.30 -8.99 13.54
C ASP A 46 -12.88 -9.48 13.21
N HIS A 47 -12.10 -8.66 12.49
CA HIS A 47 -10.71 -8.90 12.15
C HIS A 47 -9.84 -8.93 13.41
N LEU A 48 -10.35 -8.41 14.53
CA LEU A 48 -9.74 -8.50 15.84
C LEU A 48 -9.63 -9.95 16.33
N GLN A 49 -10.51 -10.85 15.87
CA GLN A 49 -10.40 -12.29 16.15
C GLN A 49 -9.15 -12.91 15.54
N TYR A 50 -8.59 -12.32 14.47
CA TYR A 50 -7.40 -12.83 13.81
C TYR A 50 -6.10 -12.43 14.50
N LEU A 51 -6.14 -11.41 15.37
CA LEU A 51 -4.95 -10.94 16.09
C LEU A 51 -4.50 -11.95 17.14
N ARG A 52 -3.20 -12.28 17.10
CA ARG A 52 -2.49 -13.14 18.05
C ARG A 52 -1.85 -12.31 19.16
N SER A 53 -1.34 -12.99 20.19
CA SER A 53 -0.54 -12.34 21.21
C SER A 53 0.65 -11.60 20.59
N GLY A 54 0.84 -10.34 20.98
CA GLY A 54 1.87 -9.47 20.40
C GLY A 54 1.43 -8.74 19.12
N GLU A 55 0.14 -8.75 18.78
CA GLU A 55 -0.42 -8.02 17.63
C GLU A 55 -1.50 -7.03 18.14
N PHE A 56 -1.36 -5.75 17.80
CA PHE A 56 -2.13 -4.68 18.41
C PHE A 56 -2.74 -3.72 17.38
N ILE A 57 -3.96 -3.28 17.63
CA ILE A 57 -4.56 -2.12 16.98
C ILE A 57 -4.29 -0.91 17.86
N ILE A 58 -3.78 0.14 17.25
CA ILE A 58 -3.38 1.40 17.88
C ILE A 58 -4.24 2.51 17.27
N PRO A 59 -4.81 3.43 18.07
CA PRO A 59 -5.50 4.59 17.52
C PRO A 59 -4.64 5.36 16.53
N ASP A 60 -5.22 5.80 15.40
CA ASP A 60 -4.48 6.44 14.30
C ASP A 60 -3.59 7.60 14.78
N ASN A 61 -4.10 8.43 15.71
CA ASN A 61 -3.38 9.57 16.27
C ASN A 61 -2.17 9.15 17.12
N VAL A 62 -2.28 8.04 17.88
CA VAL A 62 -1.17 7.46 18.66
C VAL A 62 -0.14 6.83 17.72
N PHE A 63 -0.58 6.07 16.72
CA PHE A 63 0.30 5.45 15.73
C PHE A 63 1.05 6.52 14.91
N ALA A 64 0.37 7.60 14.52
CA ALA A 64 0.99 8.74 13.84
C ALA A 64 2.02 9.48 14.70
N ALA A 65 1.74 9.64 16.01
CA ALA A 65 2.71 10.19 16.94
C ALA A 65 3.98 9.31 17.01
N TYR A 66 3.80 7.99 17.06
CA TYR A 66 4.91 7.03 17.06
C TYR A 66 5.74 7.09 15.77
N ALA A 67 5.10 7.02 14.61
CA ALA A 67 5.80 7.06 13.32
C ALA A 67 6.62 8.36 13.16
N ARG A 68 6.08 9.51 13.61
CA ARG A 68 6.81 10.79 13.63
C ARG A 68 7.95 10.83 14.65
N ALA A 69 7.85 10.07 15.73
CA ALA A 69 8.91 9.96 16.71
C ALA A 69 10.13 9.28 16.10
N ILE A 70 9.92 8.10 15.51
CA ILE A 70 11.00 7.21 15.02
C ILE A 70 11.51 7.55 13.61
N ASP A 71 10.73 8.29 12.80
CA ASP A 71 11.15 8.72 11.47
C ASP A 71 11.03 10.26 11.30
N PRO A 72 12.17 10.98 11.32
CA PRO A 72 12.20 12.43 11.09
C PRO A 72 11.67 12.85 9.71
N ARG A 73 11.61 11.96 8.72
CA ARG A 73 11.09 12.26 7.38
C ARG A 73 9.57 12.30 7.39
N ILE A 74 8.91 11.40 8.12
CA ILE A 74 7.46 11.43 8.38
C ILE A 74 7.13 12.69 9.18
N ARG A 75 7.94 13.03 10.19
CA ARG A 75 7.80 14.28 10.96
C ARG A 75 7.81 15.53 10.07
N LYS A 76 8.57 15.52 8.98
CA LYS A 76 8.67 16.60 7.99
C LYS A 76 7.62 16.52 6.87
N GLY A 77 6.74 15.52 6.89
CA GLY A 77 5.74 15.29 5.83
C GLY A 77 6.34 14.88 4.50
N ILE A 78 7.53 14.24 4.52
CA ILE A 78 8.24 13.81 3.30
C ILE A 78 7.79 12.41 2.85
N PHE A 79 7.31 11.59 3.80
CA PHE A 79 6.86 10.22 3.56
C PHE A 79 5.43 10.03 4.05
N ASP A 80 4.71 9.14 3.37
CA ASP A 80 3.39 8.68 3.79
C ASP A 80 3.46 7.89 5.10
N MET A 81 2.33 7.87 5.80
CA MET A 81 2.18 7.10 7.03
C MET A 81 2.19 5.60 6.73
N PRO A 82 2.97 4.78 7.46
CA PRO A 82 2.91 3.34 7.30
C PRO A 82 1.52 2.80 7.68
N LEU A 83 1.08 1.75 6.99
CA LEU A 83 -0.20 1.07 7.25
C LEU A 83 -0.08 -0.01 8.35
N GLY A 84 1.12 -0.20 8.90
CA GLY A 84 1.39 -1.20 9.92
C GLY A 84 2.89 -1.34 10.10
N GLY A 85 3.29 -2.19 11.04
CA GLY A 85 4.69 -2.54 11.17
C GLY A 85 4.95 -3.60 12.22
N PHE A 86 5.80 -4.56 11.87
CA PHE A 86 6.52 -5.42 12.77
C PHE A 86 7.74 -4.70 13.36
N SER A 87 7.82 -4.62 14.69
CA SER A 87 8.96 -4.04 15.39
C SER A 87 10.01 -5.11 15.69
N SER A 88 11.02 -5.27 14.82
CA SER A 88 12.12 -6.23 15.04
C SER A 88 13.05 -5.83 16.20
N ILE A 89 13.11 -4.53 16.48
CA ILE A 89 13.85 -3.89 17.58
C ILE A 89 12.99 -2.81 18.24
N ASN A 90 13.44 -2.25 19.36
CA ASN A 90 12.84 -1.06 19.93
C ASN A 90 13.25 0.17 19.10
N TYR A 91 12.33 0.75 18.33
CA TYR A 91 12.58 1.97 17.57
C TYR A 91 12.39 3.26 18.38
N LEU A 92 11.90 3.17 19.62
CA LEU A 92 11.93 4.26 20.62
C LEU A 92 13.10 4.00 21.57
N ASP A 93 14.32 3.91 21.04
CA ASP A 93 15.51 3.55 21.82
C ASP A 93 16.28 4.77 22.34
N THR A 94 16.05 5.96 21.79
CA THR A 94 16.67 7.20 22.29
C THR A 94 15.76 7.98 23.23
N ASN A 95 16.36 8.72 24.17
CA ASN A 95 15.62 9.65 25.04
C ASN A 95 14.88 10.72 24.22
N GLU A 96 15.46 11.17 23.11
CA GLU A 96 14.83 12.18 22.24
C GLU A 96 13.53 11.67 21.62
N GLU A 97 13.53 10.44 21.09
CA GLU A 97 12.33 9.83 20.50
C GLU A 97 11.28 9.53 21.56
N ILE A 98 11.68 9.04 22.73
CA ILE A 98 10.78 8.77 23.85
C ILE A 98 10.11 10.06 24.34
N ASP A 99 10.89 11.12 24.55
CA ASP A 99 10.38 12.40 25.04
C ASP A 99 9.47 13.04 23.99
N TYR A 100 9.86 13.03 22.72
CA TYR A 100 9.00 13.49 21.61
C TYR A 100 7.69 12.71 21.55
N PHE A 101 7.74 11.38 21.67
CA PHE A 101 6.54 10.55 21.63
C PHE A 101 5.60 10.86 22.80
N LYS A 102 6.14 10.99 24.02
CA LYS A 102 5.35 11.38 25.21
C LYS A 102 4.71 12.76 25.05
N ASP A 103 5.44 13.72 24.52
CA ASP A 103 4.93 15.07 24.25
C ASP A 103 3.78 15.06 23.23
N GLU A 104 3.89 14.23 22.18
CA GLU A 104 2.79 14.03 21.23
C GLU A 104 1.58 13.37 21.90
N LEU A 105 1.78 12.35 22.74
CA LEU A 105 0.68 11.68 23.44
C LEU A 105 -0.01 12.60 24.47
N ALA A 106 0.72 13.49 25.13
CA ALA A 106 0.15 14.47 26.05
C ALA A 106 -0.84 15.43 25.35
N LYS A 107 -0.59 15.76 24.08
CA LYS A 107 -1.50 16.60 23.27
C LYS A 107 -2.83 15.90 22.95
N LEU A 108 -2.85 14.57 23.00
CA LEU A 108 -4.05 13.76 22.75
C LEU A 108 -4.96 13.64 23.98
N GLN A 109 -4.59 14.25 25.11
CA GLN A 109 -5.37 14.21 26.37
C GLN A 109 -5.66 12.77 26.86
N LEU A 110 -4.75 11.84 26.57
CA LEU A 110 -4.83 10.45 27.03
C LEU A 110 -4.55 10.36 28.53
N SER A 111 -5.10 9.33 29.18
CA SER A 111 -4.78 9.07 30.59
C SER A 111 -3.32 8.60 30.73
N GLU A 112 -2.69 8.86 31.88
CA GLU A 112 -1.31 8.40 32.15
C GLU A 112 -1.16 6.88 31.98
N LYS A 113 -2.21 6.12 32.30
CA LYS A 113 -2.28 4.67 32.10
C LYS A 113 -2.22 4.31 30.62
N ASP A 114 -2.98 4.99 29.76
CA ASP A 114 -2.99 4.72 28.32
C ASP A 114 -1.67 5.12 27.66
N VAL A 115 -1.12 6.28 28.05
CA VAL A 115 0.21 6.73 27.60
C VAL A 115 1.26 5.67 27.92
N THR A 116 1.26 5.14 29.15
CA THR A 116 2.17 4.09 29.57
C THR A 116 1.96 2.79 28.79
N ALA A 117 0.70 2.40 28.56
CA ALA A 117 0.38 1.19 27.81
C ALA A 117 0.87 1.28 26.35
N TYR A 118 0.57 2.38 25.65
CA TYR A 118 1.02 2.58 24.27
C TYR A 118 2.54 2.68 24.16
N ALA A 119 3.18 3.43 25.06
CA ALA A 119 4.64 3.48 25.10
C ALA A 119 5.25 2.10 25.31
N THR A 120 4.64 1.26 26.16
CA THR A 120 5.12 -0.12 26.38
C THR A 120 4.96 -0.97 25.12
N ILE A 121 3.79 -0.94 24.48
CA ILE A 121 3.52 -1.71 23.25
C ILE A 121 4.49 -1.32 22.13
N LEU A 122 4.65 -0.02 21.89
CA LEU A 122 5.40 0.52 20.76
C LEU A 122 6.93 0.56 20.96
N SER A 123 7.39 0.35 22.19
CA SER A 123 8.82 0.17 22.51
C SER A 123 9.22 -1.30 22.71
N SER A 124 8.26 -2.23 22.63
CA SER A 124 8.54 -3.66 22.79
C SER A 124 8.86 -4.33 21.46
N GLU A 125 9.98 -5.03 21.41
CA GLU A 125 10.39 -5.85 20.27
C GLU A 125 9.44 -7.03 20.06
N GLY A 126 9.29 -7.47 18.82
CA GLY A 126 8.48 -8.64 18.45
C GLY A 126 6.99 -8.35 18.24
N ASN A 127 6.57 -7.12 18.49
CA ASN A 127 5.18 -6.69 18.32
C ASN A 127 4.86 -6.34 16.87
N ILE A 128 3.61 -6.57 16.48
CA ILE A 128 3.04 -6.06 15.24
C ILE A 128 1.97 -5.05 15.63
N THR A 129 2.00 -3.87 15.01
CA THR A 129 1.04 -2.81 15.32
C THR A 129 0.40 -2.27 14.05
N PHE A 130 -0.89 -1.97 14.13
CA PHE A 130 -1.68 -1.41 13.03
C PHE A 130 -2.46 -0.18 13.50
N PRO A 131 -2.60 0.85 12.67
CA PRO A 131 -3.52 1.95 12.94
C PRO A 131 -4.98 1.46 12.82
N THR A 132 -5.90 2.07 13.57
CA THR A 132 -7.35 1.79 13.50
C THR A 132 -7.93 1.90 12.08
N SER A 133 -7.44 2.84 11.27
CA SER A 133 -7.83 3.04 9.86
C SER A 133 -7.67 1.80 9.01
N VAL A 134 -6.65 0.98 9.26
CA VAL A 134 -6.36 -0.26 8.50
C VAL A 134 -7.35 -1.39 8.79
N VAL A 135 -7.94 -1.36 10.00
CA VAL A 135 -9.05 -2.27 10.31
C VAL A 135 -10.31 -1.79 9.61
N ASN A 136 -10.56 -0.48 9.66
CA ASN A 136 -11.79 0.12 9.13
C ASN A 136 -11.84 0.14 7.59
N GLY A 137 -10.69 0.21 6.91
CA GLY A 137 -10.61 0.16 5.45
C GLY A 137 -10.52 -1.25 4.87
N GLY A 138 -10.51 -2.29 5.71
CA GLY A 138 -10.41 -3.68 5.29
C GLY A 138 -9.00 -4.10 4.83
N GLU A 139 -7.98 -3.28 5.05
CA GLU A 139 -6.62 -3.59 4.64
C GLU A 139 -5.93 -4.64 5.52
N LEU A 140 -6.45 -4.88 6.74
CA LEU A 140 -5.86 -5.84 7.67
C LEU A 140 -5.70 -7.24 7.07
N GLU A 141 -6.58 -7.65 6.14
CA GLU A 141 -6.52 -8.97 5.50
C GLU A 141 -5.20 -9.21 4.75
N TRP A 142 -4.66 -8.20 4.09
CA TRP A 142 -3.43 -8.33 3.32
C TRP A 142 -2.19 -7.80 4.07
N ILE A 143 -2.35 -6.83 4.99
CA ILE A 143 -1.21 -6.30 5.77
C ILE A 143 -0.84 -7.26 6.92
N LEU A 144 -1.80 -7.94 7.57
CA LEU A 144 -1.47 -8.82 8.69
C LEU A 144 -0.57 -10.01 8.29
N PRO A 145 -0.83 -10.74 7.20
CA PRO A 145 0.08 -11.78 6.71
C PRO A 145 1.47 -11.22 6.34
N HIS A 146 1.51 -10.01 5.78
CA HIS A 146 2.74 -9.31 5.42
C HIS A 146 3.63 -9.08 6.66
N GLU A 147 3.09 -8.45 7.71
CA GLU A 147 3.85 -8.19 8.93
C GLU A 147 4.22 -9.47 9.70
N ARG A 148 3.38 -10.50 9.65
CA ARG A 148 3.71 -11.81 10.20
C ARG A 148 4.88 -12.46 9.45
N PHE A 149 5.00 -12.21 8.15
CA PHE A 149 6.13 -12.67 7.36
C PHE A 149 7.43 -12.04 7.85
N HIS A 150 7.46 -10.72 8.05
CA HIS A 150 8.60 -10.03 8.68
C HIS A 150 8.94 -10.61 10.06
N LYS A 151 7.94 -10.90 10.88
CA LYS A 151 8.13 -11.52 12.20
C LYS A 151 8.76 -12.90 12.14
N GLU A 152 8.39 -13.74 11.17
CA GLU A 152 9.00 -15.06 10.97
C GLU A 152 10.40 -14.96 10.34
N MET A 153 10.63 -14.02 9.43
CA MET A 153 11.95 -13.70 8.87
C MET A 153 12.95 -13.34 9.97
N ASN A 154 12.52 -12.56 10.97
CA ASN A 154 13.36 -12.18 12.11
C ASN A 154 13.79 -13.37 13.01
N LYS A 155 13.20 -14.56 12.81
CA LYS A 155 13.58 -15.80 13.53
C LYS A 155 14.61 -16.64 12.77
N LEU A 156 14.97 -16.26 11.55
CA LEU A 156 15.92 -16.99 10.75
C LEU A 156 17.31 -17.00 11.39
N SER A 157 18.07 -18.06 11.11
CA SER A 157 19.49 -18.05 11.44
C SER A 157 20.22 -17.00 10.60
N THR A 158 21.37 -16.52 11.07
CA THR A 158 22.22 -15.59 10.29
C THR A 158 22.62 -16.19 8.93
N VAL A 159 22.72 -17.52 8.82
CA VAL A 159 23.04 -18.19 7.56
C VAL A 159 21.85 -18.11 6.60
N ASP A 160 20.65 -18.46 7.07
CA ASP A 160 19.43 -18.42 6.26
C ASP A 160 19.09 -17.00 5.81
N GLN A 161 19.23 -16.01 6.70
CA GLN A 161 19.00 -14.61 6.37
C GLN A 161 19.96 -14.12 5.27
N ARG A 162 21.25 -14.49 5.36
CA ARG A 162 22.24 -14.16 4.31
C ARG A 162 21.90 -14.79 2.97
N ILE A 163 21.38 -16.02 2.95
CA ILE A 163 20.92 -16.68 1.73
C ILE A 163 19.76 -15.89 1.11
N MET A 164 18.74 -15.56 1.92
CA MET A 164 17.58 -14.81 1.45
C MET A 164 17.94 -13.40 0.98
N ASP A 165 18.85 -12.71 1.66
CA ASP A 165 19.35 -11.39 1.24
C ASP A 165 20.16 -11.44 -0.06
N ALA A 166 21.01 -12.45 -0.23
CA ALA A 166 21.79 -12.61 -1.44
C ALA A 166 20.90 -12.86 -2.65
N VAL A 167 19.92 -13.75 -2.51
CA VAL A 167 18.93 -14.03 -3.55
C VAL A 167 18.06 -12.81 -3.83
N ALA A 168 17.62 -12.08 -2.80
CA ALA A 168 16.84 -10.86 -2.98
C ALA A 168 17.59 -9.81 -3.81
N ARG A 169 18.87 -9.55 -3.48
CA ARG A 169 19.73 -8.63 -4.25
C ARG A 169 19.88 -9.06 -5.71
N GLU A 170 20.06 -10.36 -5.94
CA GLU A 170 20.20 -10.94 -7.28
C GLU A 170 18.91 -10.73 -8.10
N VAL A 171 17.75 -11.12 -7.57
CA VAL A 171 16.48 -11.05 -8.33
C VAL A 171 15.98 -9.62 -8.51
N LEU A 172 16.18 -8.72 -7.53
CA LEU A 172 15.85 -7.29 -7.64
C LEU A 172 16.70 -6.59 -8.70
N GLY A 173 17.92 -7.05 -8.93
CA GLY A 173 18.82 -6.54 -9.96
C GLY A 173 18.58 -7.13 -11.36
N ARG A 174 17.70 -8.13 -11.50
CA ARG A 174 17.55 -8.90 -12.74
C ARG A 174 16.51 -8.31 -13.68
N TYR A 175 16.93 -8.14 -14.93
CA TYR A 175 16.11 -7.65 -16.04
C TYR A 175 16.18 -8.64 -17.19
N TYR A 176 15.12 -8.68 -17.99
CA TYR A 176 15.05 -9.40 -19.25
C TYR A 176 15.09 -8.41 -20.40
N THR A 177 15.85 -8.72 -21.45
CA THR A 177 15.73 -7.97 -22.71
C THR A 177 14.38 -8.24 -23.36
N LEU A 178 14.00 -7.40 -24.33
CA LEU A 178 12.77 -7.61 -25.08
C LEU A 178 12.80 -8.97 -25.81
N GLU A 179 13.96 -9.34 -26.36
CA GLU A 179 14.17 -10.61 -27.04
C GLU A 179 14.05 -11.80 -26.08
N GLU A 180 14.62 -11.72 -24.86
CA GLU A 180 14.48 -12.76 -23.83
C GLU A 180 13.00 -12.93 -23.41
N ALA A 181 12.27 -11.82 -23.29
CA ALA A 181 10.85 -11.83 -22.95
C ALA A 181 9.97 -12.38 -24.09
N GLU A 182 10.23 -11.99 -25.34
CA GLU A 182 9.55 -12.53 -26.53
C GLU A 182 9.83 -14.04 -26.71
N ALA A 183 11.00 -14.51 -26.29
CA ALA A 183 11.35 -15.94 -26.32
C ALA A 183 10.70 -16.77 -25.19
N SER A 184 10.14 -16.13 -24.16
CA SER A 184 9.55 -16.79 -22.98
C SER A 184 8.12 -16.28 -22.70
N PRO A 185 7.19 -16.36 -23.68
CA PRO A 185 5.87 -15.72 -23.59
C PRO A 185 5.00 -16.24 -22.44
N GLU A 186 5.33 -17.39 -21.84
CA GLU A 186 4.63 -17.91 -20.66
C GLU A 186 5.01 -17.17 -19.35
N GLN A 187 6.04 -16.33 -19.38
CA GLN A 187 6.56 -15.57 -18.22
C GLN A 187 6.23 -14.08 -18.27
N PHE A 188 5.77 -13.58 -19.42
CA PHE A 188 5.55 -12.16 -19.68
C PHE A 188 4.15 -11.91 -20.22
N ASP A 189 3.56 -10.79 -19.81
CA ASP A 189 2.28 -10.35 -20.36
C ASP A 189 2.51 -9.84 -21.79
N PRO A 190 1.74 -10.28 -22.81
CA PRO A 190 1.86 -9.76 -24.17
C PRO A 190 1.75 -8.23 -24.27
N ILE A 191 0.95 -7.60 -23.40
CA ILE A 191 0.77 -6.15 -23.33
C ILE A 191 2.06 -5.48 -22.85
N GLU A 192 2.71 -6.06 -21.84
CA GLU A 192 3.99 -5.58 -21.33
C GLU A 192 5.08 -5.60 -22.41
N ILE A 193 5.18 -6.70 -23.15
CA ILE A 193 6.09 -6.82 -24.29
C ILE A 193 5.77 -5.74 -25.35
N SER A 194 4.49 -5.56 -25.68
CA SER A 194 4.06 -4.55 -26.66
C SER A 194 4.43 -3.13 -26.24
N ILE A 195 4.13 -2.75 -24.99
CA ILE A 195 4.45 -1.41 -24.46
C ILE A 195 5.97 -1.17 -24.54
N LYS A 196 6.78 -2.15 -24.15
CA LYS A 196 8.24 -2.03 -24.21
C LYS A 196 8.75 -1.91 -25.64
N LYS A 197 8.16 -2.66 -26.58
CA LYS A 197 8.48 -2.58 -28.01
C LYS A 197 8.20 -1.20 -28.58
N ASP A 198 7.08 -0.58 -28.18
CA ASP A 198 6.69 0.76 -28.63
C ASP A 198 7.57 1.87 -28.02
N LEU A 199 8.03 1.69 -26.77
CA LEU A 199 8.92 2.64 -26.08
C LEU A 199 10.37 2.58 -26.56
N LEU A 200 10.82 1.41 -27.02
CA LEU A 200 12.22 1.12 -27.37
C LEU A 200 12.83 2.15 -28.35
N PRO A 201 12.19 2.55 -29.46
CA PRO A 201 12.76 3.54 -30.39
C PRO A 201 12.94 4.92 -29.74
N THR A 202 11.98 5.35 -28.92
CA THR A 202 12.02 6.65 -28.24
C THR A 202 13.15 6.69 -27.21
N MET A 203 13.30 5.62 -26.43
CA MET A 203 14.36 5.52 -25.43
C MET A 203 15.75 5.45 -26.06
N LYS A 204 15.93 4.69 -27.15
CA LYS A 204 17.19 4.66 -27.92
C LYS A 204 17.59 6.07 -28.38
N LYS A 205 16.65 6.82 -28.95
CA LYS A 205 16.89 8.20 -29.38
C LYS A 205 17.31 9.13 -28.23
N GLN A 206 16.71 8.97 -27.05
CA GLN A 206 17.08 9.75 -25.86
C GLN A 206 18.50 9.44 -25.38
N TRP A 207 18.90 8.17 -25.41
CA TRP A 207 20.26 7.79 -25.04
C TRP A 207 21.29 8.27 -26.03
N ASP A 208 21.08 8.07 -27.33
CA ASP A 208 22.01 8.57 -28.35
C ASP A 208 22.24 10.08 -28.17
N ALA A 209 21.19 10.82 -27.80
CA ALA A 209 21.29 12.23 -27.47
C ALA A 209 22.09 12.51 -26.18
N LEU A 210 21.90 11.71 -25.12
CA LEU A 210 22.66 11.82 -23.87
C LEU A 210 24.13 11.46 -24.05
N GLU A 211 24.44 10.34 -24.72
CA GLU A 211 25.79 9.89 -25.01
C GLU A 211 26.54 10.94 -25.82
N LYS A 212 25.89 11.48 -26.86
CA LYS A 212 26.45 12.59 -27.66
C LYS A 212 26.66 13.87 -26.85
N LYS A 213 25.74 14.21 -25.94
CA LYS A 213 25.80 15.43 -25.13
C LYS A 213 26.89 15.36 -24.07
N HIS A 214 27.08 14.19 -23.45
CA HIS A 214 27.95 14.01 -22.30
C HIS A 214 29.28 13.33 -22.64
N GLY A 215 29.44 12.78 -23.85
CA GLY A 215 30.63 12.03 -24.24
C GLY A 215 30.81 10.75 -23.44
N VAL A 216 29.72 10.18 -22.91
CA VAL A 216 29.71 8.96 -22.11
C VAL A 216 28.98 7.89 -22.90
N GLU A 217 29.60 6.72 -23.09
CA GLU A 217 28.94 5.55 -23.66
C GLU A 217 28.29 4.76 -22.50
N LEU A 218 26.98 4.54 -22.58
CA LEU A 218 26.27 3.70 -21.62
C LEU A 218 26.67 2.24 -21.83
N THR A 219 27.03 1.58 -20.74
CA THR A 219 27.33 0.14 -20.73
C THR A 219 26.09 -0.68 -21.12
N TRP A 220 26.32 -1.91 -21.60
CA TRP A 220 25.23 -2.84 -21.88
C TRP A 220 24.31 -3.05 -20.69
N GLU A 221 24.85 -3.14 -19.47
CA GLU A 221 24.05 -3.30 -18.25
C GLU A 221 23.19 -2.07 -17.94
N GLU A 222 23.70 -0.85 -18.17
CA GLU A 222 22.91 0.37 -18.00
C GLU A 222 21.76 0.42 -19.01
N ARG A 223 22.00 0.01 -20.25
CA ARG A 223 20.97 -0.11 -21.29
C ARG A 223 19.96 -1.21 -20.94
N LYS A 224 20.42 -2.38 -20.48
CA LYS A 224 19.57 -3.50 -20.07
C LYS A 224 18.70 -3.14 -18.87
N ARG A 225 19.24 -2.43 -17.88
CA ARG A 225 18.48 -1.94 -16.71
C ARG A 225 17.40 -0.93 -17.07
N SER A 226 17.66 -0.09 -18.06
CA SER A 226 16.75 0.99 -18.44
C SER A 226 15.68 0.57 -19.46
N LEU A 227 15.98 -0.38 -20.36
CA LEU A 227 15.00 -0.92 -21.31
C LEU A 227 14.34 -2.21 -20.86
N GLY A 228 15.05 -3.01 -20.08
CA GLY A 228 14.62 -4.36 -19.75
C GLY A 228 13.30 -4.41 -19.00
N ILE A 229 12.69 -5.59 -19.05
CA ILE A 229 11.54 -5.93 -18.24
C ILE A 229 12.09 -6.52 -16.93
N PRO A 230 11.84 -5.89 -15.78
CA PRO A 230 12.37 -6.39 -14.54
C PRO A 230 11.71 -7.72 -14.13
N LEU A 231 12.49 -8.60 -13.49
CA LEU A 231 11.96 -9.86 -12.94
C LEU A 231 10.93 -9.59 -11.83
N VAL A 232 11.29 -8.73 -10.87
CA VAL A 232 10.44 -8.38 -9.72
C VAL A 232 9.52 -7.23 -10.10
N GLN A 233 8.27 -7.50 -10.44
CA GLN A 233 7.33 -6.46 -10.86
C GLN A 233 5.96 -6.65 -10.24
N ASN A 234 5.42 -5.57 -9.68
CA ASN A 234 4.12 -5.56 -9.03
C ASN A 234 3.02 -5.70 -10.10
N LYS A 235 2.05 -6.61 -9.87
CA LYS A 235 0.90 -6.83 -10.76
C LYS A 235 -0.02 -5.62 -10.85
N ASP A 236 -0.13 -4.85 -9.76
CA ASP A 236 -1.12 -3.77 -9.62
C ASP A 236 -0.67 -2.47 -10.31
N LEU A 237 0.57 -2.40 -10.80
CA LEU A 237 1.17 -1.20 -11.36
C LEU A 237 1.39 -1.33 -12.86
N ALA A 238 0.33 -1.10 -13.64
CA ALA A 238 0.45 -0.81 -15.07
C ALA A 238 0.88 0.66 -15.26
N GLY A 239 2.17 0.96 -15.07
CA GLY A 239 2.69 2.32 -15.28
C GLY A 239 4.15 2.52 -14.87
N PRO A 240 4.74 3.70 -15.13
CA PRO A 240 6.14 4.02 -14.87
C PRO A 240 6.50 4.17 -13.38
N SER A 241 5.70 3.64 -12.46
CA SER A 241 6.00 3.54 -11.03
C SER A 241 7.04 2.44 -10.74
N TYR A 242 8.13 2.44 -11.52
CA TYR A 242 9.39 1.73 -11.29
C TYR A 242 10.04 2.10 -9.93
N THR A 243 9.50 3.10 -9.24
CA THR A 243 9.97 3.61 -7.95
C THR A 243 9.87 2.61 -6.80
N ILE A 244 8.99 1.61 -6.85
CA ILE A 244 8.89 0.62 -5.77
C ILE A 244 10.14 -0.28 -5.74
N GLN A 245 10.77 -0.59 -6.88
CA GLN A 245 12.01 -1.39 -6.91
C GLN A 245 13.21 -0.70 -6.26
N ALA A 246 13.30 0.63 -6.36
CA ALA A 246 14.48 1.36 -5.90
C ALA A 246 14.60 1.47 -4.37
N HIS A 247 13.50 1.19 -3.65
CA HIS A 247 13.43 1.31 -2.19
C HIS A 247 13.12 -0.01 -1.47
N MET A 248 12.95 -1.10 -2.22
CA MET A 248 12.63 -2.40 -1.64
C MET A 248 13.88 -3.06 -1.09
N ASN A 249 13.90 -3.30 0.22
CA ASN A 249 14.94 -4.11 0.85
C ASN A 249 14.61 -5.61 0.68
N SER A 250 15.53 -6.47 1.11
CA SER A 250 15.34 -7.93 0.99
C SER A 250 14.12 -8.43 1.73
N GLU A 251 13.83 -7.89 2.92
CA GLU A 251 12.71 -8.32 3.76
C GLU A 251 11.35 -8.01 3.07
N GLU A 252 11.20 -6.81 2.51
CA GLU A 252 10.02 -6.39 1.78
C GLU A 252 9.76 -7.22 0.52
N LEU A 253 10.81 -7.66 -0.17
CA LEU A 253 10.67 -8.56 -1.32
C LEU A 253 9.92 -9.84 -0.91
N TRP A 254 10.33 -10.48 0.18
CA TRP A 254 9.76 -11.77 0.57
C TRP A 254 8.34 -11.63 1.14
N ALA A 255 8.08 -10.60 1.93
CA ALA A 255 6.75 -10.32 2.45
C ALA A 255 5.75 -10.03 1.31
N HIS A 256 6.08 -9.14 0.39
CA HIS A 256 5.23 -8.88 -0.78
C HIS A 256 5.08 -10.07 -1.74
N LEU A 257 6.10 -10.94 -1.85
CA LEU A 257 5.96 -12.19 -2.60
C LEU A 257 4.94 -13.12 -1.94
N SER A 258 4.93 -13.19 -0.60
CA SER A 258 3.93 -13.96 0.16
C SER A 258 2.52 -13.45 -0.09
N ASP A 259 2.35 -12.13 -0.26
CA ASP A 259 1.05 -11.48 -0.54
C ASP A 259 0.63 -11.59 -2.02
N GLY A 260 1.45 -12.23 -2.86
CA GLY A 260 1.16 -12.39 -4.28
C GLY A 260 1.21 -11.09 -5.09
N LYS A 261 1.91 -10.06 -4.59
CA LYS A 261 2.06 -8.76 -5.25
C LYS A 261 2.85 -8.81 -6.56
N TYR A 262 3.73 -9.81 -6.73
CA TYR A 262 4.56 -9.93 -7.92
C TYR A 262 4.01 -10.90 -8.97
N HIS A 263 4.33 -10.64 -10.25
CA HIS A 263 4.08 -11.60 -11.32
C HIS A 263 4.66 -13.00 -11.01
N HIS A 264 3.98 -14.05 -11.50
CA HIS A 264 4.35 -15.45 -11.24
C HIS A 264 5.76 -15.83 -11.71
N ARG A 265 6.33 -15.07 -12.65
CA ARG A 265 7.71 -15.27 -13.12
C ARG A 265 8.75 -15.22 -12.01
N LEU A 266 8.57 -14.36 -10.99
CA LEU A 266 9.50 -14.31 -9.85
C LEU A 266 9.50 -15.62 -9.07
N GLU A 267 8.31 -16.13 -8.75
CA GLU A 267 8.19 -17.38 -7.99
C GLU A 267 8.75 -18.57 -8.78
N LYS A 268 8.50 -18.61 -10.10
CA LYS A 268 9.08 -19.63 -11.00
C LYS A 268 10.61 -19.60 -10.98
N VAL A 269 11.23 -18.43 -11.12
CA VAL A 269 12.69 -18.27 -11.07
C VAL A 269 13.24 -18.72 -9.72
N LEU A 270 12.59 -18.33 -8.62
CA LEU A 270 13.00 -18.75 -7.28
C LEU A 270 12.93 -20.27 -7.10
N GLN A 271 11.87 -20.91 -7.59
CA GLN A 271 11.73 -22.37 -7.56
C GLN A 271 12.82 -23.11 -8.34
N THR A 272 13.16 -22.61 -9.53
CA THR A 272 14.07 -23.31 -10.44
C THR A 272 15.53 -23.00 -10.19
N GLU A 273 15.85 -21.74 -9.91
CA GLU A 273 17.23 -21.25 -9.84
C GLU A 273 17.72 -21.07 -8.39
N PHE A 274 16.80 -20.84 -7.44
CA PHE A 274 17.12 -20.60 -6.03
C PHE A 274 16.33 -21.50 -5.07
N PRO A 275 16.32 -22.84 -5.28
CA PRO A 275 15.43 -23.75 -4.56
C PRO A 275 15.60 -23.74 -3.04
N GLU A 276 16.80 -23.44 -2.54
CA GLU A 276 17.06 -23.31 -1.10
C GLU A 276 16.35 -22.09 -0.50
N ALA A 277 16.52 -20.90 -1.11
CA ALA A 277 15.83 -19.69 -0.68
C ALA A 277 14.31 -19.81 -0.85
N TYR A 278 13.86 -20.44 -1.94
CA TYR A 278 12.44 -20.75 -2.11
C TYR A 278 11.90 -21.69 -1.02
N GLY A 279 12.67 -22.70 -0.62
CA GLY A 279 12.31 -23.60 0.47
C GLY A 279 12.20 -22.91 1.82
N LEU A 280 13.03 -21.90 2.10
CA LEU A 280 12.91 -21.05 3.29
C LEU A 280 11.64 -20.17 3.21
N PHE A 281 11.45 -19.49 2.09
CA PHE A 281 10.27 -18.68 1.82
C PHE A 281 8.98 -19.47 2.00
N ASP A 282 8.87 -20.67 1.42
CA ASP A 282 7.65 -21.47 1.51
C ASP A 282 7.36 -21.93 2.94
N LYS A 283 8.38 -22.32 3.71
CA LYS A 283 8.23 -22.66 5.13
C LYS A 283 7.71 -21.47 5.95
N ILE A 284 8.24 -20.27 5.71
CA ILE A 284 7.80 -19.05 6.39
C ILE A 284 6.35 -18.75 5.99
N ARG A 285 6.08 -18.72 4.68
CA ARG A 285 4.76 -18.49 4.10
C ARG A 285 3.69 -19.43 4.68
N GLN A 286 4.03 -20.70 4.94
CA GLN A 286 3.09 -21.64 5.56
C GLN A 286 2.76 -21.27 7.01
N ARG A 287 3.72 -20.77 7.79
CA ARG A 287 3.52 -20.36 9.21
C ARG A 287 2.76 -19.04 9.37
N THR A 288 2.81 -18.18 8.36
CA THR A 288 2.09 -16.90 8.37
C THR A 288 0.63 -17.05 7.94
N LYS A 289 0.29 -18.20 7.32
CA LYS A 289 -1.03 -18.52 6.77
C LYS A 289 -2.05 -19.10 7.75
N ASP A 290 -1.70 -19.42 9.01
CA ASP A 290 -2.70 -19.95 9.98
C ASP A 290 -3.66 -18.89 10.55
N ILE A 291 -4.35 -18.21 9.65
CA ILE A 291 -5.72 -17.85 9.93
C ILE A 291 -6.51 -19.08 9.47
N ALA A 292 -6.96 -19.92 10.39
CA ALA A 292 -7.57 -21.22 10.08
C ALA A 292 -8.84 -21.14 9.19
N HIS A 293 -9.32 -19.94 8.84
CA HIS A 293 -10.40 -19.65 7.90
C HIS A 293 -10.03 -18.62 6.80
N TYR A 294 -8.79 -18.14 6.75
CA TYR A 294 -8.30 -17.34 5.62
C TYR A 294 -7.81 -18.30 4.56
N ASN A 295 -8.67 -18.48 3.59
CA ASN A 295 -8.32 -19.19 2.39
C ASN A 295 -7.80 -18.13 1.40
N PRO A 296 -6.48 -17.96 1.18
CA PRO A 296 -6.01 -17.17 0.03
C PRO A 296 -6.42 -17.85 -1.30
N THR A 297 -6.91 -19.09 -1.24
CA THR A 297 -7.63 -19.81 -2.29
C THR A 297 -9.13 -19.97 -2.00
N LEU A 298 -9.78 -19.04 -1.26
CA LEU A 298 -11.06 -18.52 -1.78
C LEU A 298 -10.68 -18.18 -3.20
N PRO A 299 -11.36 -18.74 -4.23
CA PRO A 299 -10.94 -18.51 -5.59
C PRO A 299 -10.65 -17.03 -5.62
N ALA A 300 -9.39 -16.64 -5.93
CA ALA A 300 -9.17 -15.33 -6.50
C ALA A 300 -10.37 -15.25 -7.43
N ILE A 301 -11.35 -14.37 -7.17
CA ILE A 301 -12.45 -14.22 -8.11
C ILE A 301 -11.66 -13.86 -9.32
N THR A 302 -11.49 -14.84 -10.20
CA THR A 302 -10.20 -15.10 -10.87
C THR A 302 -9.67 -13.74 -11.23
N GLN A 303 -8.49 -13.33 -10.76
CA GLN A 303 -7.96 -12.10 -11.31
C GLN A 303 -8.00 -12.24 -12.84
N ASP A 304 -7.89 -13.43 -13.42
CA ASP A 304 -8.25 -13.70 -14.82
C ASP A 304 -9.67 -13.27 -15.33
N LYS A 305 -10.71 -13.21 -14.49
CA LYS A 305 -12.01 -12.54 -14.74
C LYS A 305 -12.01 -11.05 -14.38
N PHE A 306 -11.27 -10.61 -13.37
CA PHE A 306 -11.21 -9.21 -12.92
C PHE A 306 -10.18 -8.35 -13.69
N THR A 307 -8.98 -8.83 -13.99
CA THR A 307 -8.05 -8.23 -14.97
C THR A 307 -8.69 -8.19 -16.35
N ARG A 308 -9.44 -9.22 -16.80
CA ARG A 308 -10.27 -9.10 -18.02
C ARG A 308 -11.34 -8.00 -17.94
N LYS A 309 -11.82 -7.64 -16.74
CA LYS A 309 -12.84 -6.60 -16.51
C LYS A 309 -12.26 -5.21 -16.14
N GLN A 310 -11.01 -5.11 -15.69
CA GLN A 310 -10.30 -3.84 -15.45
C GLN A 310 -9.88 -3.13 -16.76
N PHE A 311 -10.02 -3.80 -17.91
CA PHE A 311 -9.77 -3.22 -19.23
C PHE A 311 -10.81 -2.19 -19.69
N ILE A 312 -11.97 -2.08 -19.03
CA ILE A 312 -13.06 -1.23 -19.51
C ILE A 312 -12.68 0.26 -19.49
N ILE A 313 -11.72 0.71 -18.65
CA ILE A 313 -11.41 2.15 -18.47
C ILE A 313 -9.91 2.45 -18.50
N THR A 314 -9.11 1.74 -19.31
CA THR A 314 -7.68 2.06 -19.47
C THR A 314 -7.24 2.39 -20.89
N GLY A 315 -8.13 2.41 -21.89
CA GLY A 315 -7.73 2.84 -23.22
C GLY A 315 -8.87 3.14 -24.18
N LYS A 316 -9.05 4.43 -24.48
CA LYS A 316 -9.68 4.98 -25.72
C LYS A 316 -11.14 4.64 -26.03
N GLU A 317 -11.79 3.77 -25.29
CA GLU A 317 -13.19 3.43 -25.54
C GLU A 317 -14.08 4.15 -24.52
N ASP A 318 -14.87 5.11 -24.99
CA ASP A 318 -15.88 5.82 -24.19
C ASP A 318 -17.12 4.94 -23.91
N GLN A 319 -16.99 3.61 -24.04
CA GLN A 319 -18.09 2.64 -24.00
C GLN A 319 -17.71 1.32 -23.30
N ILE A 320 -18.63 0.81 -22.48
CA ILE A 320 -18.64 -0.52 -21.89
C ILE A 320 -19.06 -1.53 -22.98
N PRO A 321 -18.33 -2.63 -23.18
CA PRO A 321 -18.74 -3.66 -24.13
C PRO A 321 -20.16 -4.18 -23.86
N GLU A 322 -21.00 -4.27 -24.90
CA GLU A 322 -22.43 -4.64 -24.81
C GLU A 322 -22.73 -5.89 -23.97
N PRO A 323 -21.94 -6.99 -24.05
CA PRO A 323 -22.18 -8.17 -23.20
C PRO A 323 -22.07 -7.86 -21.71
N ILE A 324 -21.13 -6.98 -21.33
CA ILE A 324 -20.92 -6.56 -19.94
C ILE A 324 -22.03 -5.59 -19.54
N CYS A 325 -22.34 -4.62 -20.39
CA CYS A 325 -23.43 -3.68 -20.15
C CYS A 325 -24.77 -4.41 -19.86
N SER A 326 -25.06 -5.45 -20.65
CA SER A 326 -26.22 -6.34 -20.47
C SER A 326 -26.17 -7.18 -19.19
N GLU A 327 -25.01 -7.79 -18.87
CA GLU A 327 -24.83 -8.63 -17.68
C GLU A 327 -25.16 -7.87 -16.39
N TYR A 328 -24.80 -6.59 -16.31
CA TYR A 328 -25.03 -5.72 -15.14
C TYR A 328 -26.34 -4.90 -15.22
N GLY A 329 -27.11 -5.06 -16.31
CA GLY A 329 -28.34 -4.33 -16.57
C GLY A 329 -28.11 -2.82 -16.50
N LEU A 330 -27.06 -2.33 -17.19
CA LEU A 330 -26.69 -0.92 -17.17
C LEU A 330 -27.46 -0.10 -18.20
N GLN A 331 -28.06 -0.72 -19.23
CA GLN A 331 -28.73 -0.02 -20.34
C GLN A 331 -29.81 0.98 -19.90
N GLU A 332 -30.42 0.79 -18.74
CA GLU A 332 -31.47 1.67 -18.21
C GLU A 332 -31.00 2.50 -16.99
N LYS A 333 -29.71 2.43 -16.66
CA LYS A 333 -29.16 3.04 -15.45
C LYS A 333 -28.25 4.22 -15.79
N VAL A 334 -28.24 5.18 -14.86
CA VAL A 334 -27.25 6.25 -14.81
C VAL A 334 -26.55 6.17 -13.46
N LEU A 335 -25.25 5.87 -13.48
CA LEU A 335 -24.41 5.76 -12.30
C LEU A 335 -23.40 6.90 -12.28
N VAL A 336 -23.13 7.46 -11.10
CA VAL A 336 -22.09 8.46 -10.91
C VAL A 336 -21.20 8.04 -9.75
N PHE A 337 -19.92 7.86 -10.06
CA PHE A 337 -18.86 7.56 -9.12
C PHE A 337 -18.14 8.85 -8.71
N ASP A 338 -18.19 9.20 -7.44
CA ASP A 338 -17.52 10.37 -6.87
C ASP A 338 -16.63 10.01 -5.68
N SER A 339 -15.90 11.00 -5.18
CA SER A 339 -15.08 10.88 -3.98
C SER A 339 -15.07 12.22 -3.25
N ASP A 340 -15.18 12.19 -1.91
CA ASP A 340 -15.16 13.39 -1.06
C ASP A 340 -13.83 14.17 -1.16
N TYR A 341 -12.77 13.47 -1.56
CA TYR A 341 -11.40 13.99 -1.67
C TYR A 341 -11.01 14.40 -3.08
N CYS A 342 -11.91 14.27 -4.07
CA CYS A 342 -11.63 14.55 -5.48
C CYS A 342 -11.96 16.02 -5.86
N PRO A 343 -10.96 16.87 -6.18
CA PRO A 343 -11.22 18.27 -6.54
C PRO A 343 -12.07 18.45 -7.82
N PRO A 344 -11.89 17.67 -8.90
CA PRO A 344 -12.78 17.73 -10.07
C PRO A 344 -14.24 17.38 -9.73
N CYS A 345 -14.46 16.43 -8.82
CA CYS A 345 -15.80 16.01 -8.38
C CYS A 345 -16.57 17.19 -7.78
N ARG A 346 -15.93 18.04 -6.98
CA ARG A 346 -16.56 19.26 -6.41
C ARG A 346 -17.11 20.21 -7.48
N LYS A 347 -16.51 20.23 -8.67
CA LYS A 347 -16.97 21.03 -9.82
C LYS A 347 -18.04 20.31 -10.64
N ALA A 348 -17.89 19.00 -10.83
CA ALA A 348 -18.78 18.20 -11.65
C ALA A 348 -20.14 17.95 -10.98
N MET A 349 -20.15 17.62 -9.69
CA MET A 349 -21.36 17.15 -9.00
C MET A 349 -22.53 18.13 -9.01
N PRO A 350 -22.35 19.45 -8.80
CA PRO A 350 -23.44 20.41 -8.97
C PRO A 350 -24.02 20.41 -10.39
N ARG A 351 -23.16 20.34 -11.42
CA ARG A 351 -23.56 20.34 -12.84
C ARG A 351 -24.31 19.06 -13.21
N ILE A 352 -23.84 17.91 -12.74
CA ILE A 352 -24.49 16.61 -12.95
C ILE A 352 -25.90 16.61 -12.31
N LYS A 353 -26.03 17.15 -11.08
CA LYS A 353 -27.33 17.25 -10.41
C LYS A 353 -28.30 18.18 -11.15
N GLU A 354 -27.81 19.32 -11.63
CA GLU A 354 -28.59 20.24 -12.47
C GLU A 354 -29.02 19.58 -13.79
N ALA A 355 -28.11 18.87 -14.47
CA ALA A 355 -28.39 18.16 -15.71
C ALA A 355 -29.42 17.01 -15.51
N ALA A 356 -29.32 16.27 -14.40
CA ALA A 356 -30.27 15.24 -14.01
C ALA A 356 -31.67 15.80 -13.77
N ALA A 357 -31.76 16.95 -13.09
CA ALA A 357 -33.03 17.65 -12.86
C ALA A 357 -33.63 18.17 -14.17
N GLU A 358 -32.82 18.77 -15.06
CA GLU A 358 -33.26 19.30 -16.35
C GLU A 358 -33.79 18.21 -17.29
N THR A 359 -33.18 17.01 -17.23
CA THR A 359 -33.58 15.86 -18.06
C THR A 359 -34.61 14.96 -17.37
N ASN A 360 -34.95 15.21 -16.11
CA ASN A 360 -35.77 14.31 -15.29
C ASN A 360 -35.21 12.87 -15.25
N THR A 361 -33.89 12.73 -15.09
CA THR A 361 -33.19 11.44 -15.02
C THR A 361 -32.86 11.07 -13.58
N GLN A 362 -33.16 9.83 -13.19
CA GLN A 362 -32.75 9.30 -11.89
C GLN A 362 -31.29 8.83 -11.96
N ILE A 363 -30.45 9.32 -11.05
CA ILE A 363 -29.04 8.95 -10.94
C ILE A 363 -28.79 8.19 -9.65
N ILE A 364 -28.00 7.13 -9.74
CA ILE A 364 -27.45 6.39 -8.59
C ILE A 364 -26.05 6.96 -8.31
N TYR A 365 -25.87 7.56 -7.14
CA TYR A 365 -24.59 8.11 -6.71
C TYR A 365 -23.85 7.11 -5.82
N LEU A 366 -22.60 6.84 -6.17
CA LEU A 366 -21.70 5.90 -5.50
C LEU A 366 -20.42 6.64 -5.11
N ASN A 367 -20.08 6.66 -3.82
CA ASN A 367 -18.91 7.36 -3.33
C ASN A 367 -17.78 6.35 -3.12
N VAL A 368 -16.79 6.36 -4.00
CA VAL A 368 -15.65 5.41 -3.96
C VAL A 368 -14.71 5.63 -2.77
N GLY A 369 -14.98 6.61 -1.90
CA GLY A 369 -14.38 6.70 -0.57
C GLY A 369 -15.04 5.78 0.46
N LYS A 370 -16.14 5.10 0.12
CA LYS A 370 -16.85 4.15 0.99
C LYS A 370 -16.59 2.72 0.53
N PRO A 371 -16.21 1.79 1.43
CA PRO A 371 -15.87 0.41 1.06
C PRO A 371 -16.93 -0.32 0.21
N GLN A 372 -18.21 -0.15 0.53
CA GLN A 372 -19.30 -0.80 -0.21
C GLN A 372 -19.42 -0.30 -1.66
N ASP A 373 -19.09 0.97 -1.94
CA ASP A 373 -19.21 1.57 -3.26
C ASP A 373 -17.95 1.29 -4.11
N ILE A 374 -16.80 1.05 -3.48
CA ILE A 374 -15.56 0.60 -4.14
C ILE A 374 -15.78 -0.73 -4.84
N MET A 375 -16.49 -1.67 -4.21
CA MET A 375 -16.80 -2.95 -4.84
C MET A 375 -17.64 -2.77 -6.11
N HIS A 376 -18.67 -1.92 -6.07
CA HIS A 376 -19.49 -1.61 -7.24
C HIS A 376 -18.68 -0.94 -8.35
N ALA A 377 -17.75 -0.05 -8.00
CA ALA A 377 -16.82 0.55 -8.96
C ALA A 377 -15.92 -0.53 -9.60
N ALA A 378 -15.32 -1.40 -8.79
CA ALA A 378 -14.44 -2.47 -9.27
C ALA A 378 -15.16 -3.48 -10.17
N GLU A 379 -16.40 -3.86 -9.84
CA GLU A 379 -17.22 -4.77 -10.66
C GLU A 379 -17.49 -4.22 -12.06
N LEU A 380 -17.62 -2.90 -12.19
CA LEU A 380 -17.82 -2.22 -13.47
C LEU A 380 -16.52 -1.77 -14.13
N GLY A 381 -15.36 -2.12 -13.55
CA GLY A 381 -14.05 -1.70 -14.06
C GLY A 381 -13.76 -0.21 -13.88
N VAL A 382 -14.51 0.51 -13.05
CA VAL A 382 -14.31 1.91 -12.73
C VAL A 382 -13.11 2.08 -11.81
N LEU A 383 -12.09 2.81 -12.29
CA LEU A 383 -10.91 3.11 -11.49
C LEU A 383 -11.25 4.12 -10.39
N THR A 384 -10.90 3.81 -9.15
CA THR A 384 -11.15 4.69 -7.98
C THR A 384 -10.41 6.04 -8.08
N ASN A 385 -9.31 6.10 -8.83
CA ASN A 385 -8.59 7.34 -9.12
C ASN A 385 -9.12 8.09 -10.37
N GLY A 386 -10.09 7.52 -11.09
CA GLY A 386 -10.72 8.09 -12.29
C GLY A 386 -11.93 9.00 -12.02
N THR A 387 -12.22 9.30 -10.75
CA THR A 387 -13.40 10.11 -10.39
C THR A 387 -13.27 11.61 -10.77
N PRO A 388 -14.38 12.30 -11.12
CA PRO A 388 -15.73 11.76 -11.23
C PRO A 388 -15.87 10.92 -12.50
N THR A 389 -16.60 9.81 -12.41
CA THR A 389 -16.94 8.98 -13.58
C THR A 389 -18.46 8.84 -13.65
N MET A 390 -19.05 9.11 -14.80
CA MET A 390 -20.48 8.90 -15.05
C MET A 390 -20.65 7.78 -16.07
N VAL A 391 -21.49 6.80 -15.74
CA VAL A 391 -21.89 5.71 -16.63
C VAL A 391 -23.35 5.95 -17.02
N VAL A 392 -23.63 6.10 -18.31
CA VAL A 392 -24.97 6.35 -18.85
C VAL A 392 -25.31 5.25 -19.83
N GLY A 393 -26.09 4.26 -19.42
CA GLY A 393 -26.24 3.06 -20.23
C GLY A 393 -24.92 2.32 -20.32
N CYS A 394 -24.39 2.22 -21.54
CA CYS A 394 -23.08 1.65 -21.81
C CYS A 394 -22.01 2.72 -22.04
N ASP A 395 -22.35 4.01 -22.06
CA ASP A 395 -21.38 5.09 -22.31
C ASP A 395 -20.70 5.53 -21.00
N ILE A 396 -19.43 5.90 -21.07
CA ILE A 396 -18.61 6.35 -19.93
C ILE A 396 -18.10 7.76 -20.17
N LEU A 397 -18.26 8.64 -19.17
CA LEU A 397 -17.67 9.97 -19.13
C LEU A 397 -16.74 10.06 -17.93
N ILE A 398 -15.45 10.32 -18.17
CA ILE A 398 -14.42 10.40 -17.14
C ILE A 398 -13.97 11.84 -16.99
N GLY A 399 -14.09 12.39 -15.77
CA GLY A 399 -13.66 13.73 -15.44
C GLY A 399 -14.81 14.75 -15.38
N ALA A 400 -14.43 16.01 -15.21
CA ALA A 400 -15.37 17.11 -14.98
C ALA A 400 -15.65 17.91 -16.26
N TYR A 401 -16.83 17.68 -16.85
CA TYR A 401 -17.33 18.40 -18.03
C TYR A 401 -18.21 19.61 -17.66
N ASP A 402 -18.57 20.42 -18.66
CA ASP A 402 -19.62 21.43 -18.54
C ASP A 402 -21.01 20.76 -18.40
N LYS A 403 -22.02 21.57 -18.04
CA LYS A 403 -23.36 21.07 -17.76
C LYS A 403 -24.01 20.53 -19.05
N GLU A 404 -23.79 21.23 -20.16
CA GLU A 404 -24.39 20.95 -21.46
C GLU A 404 -24.00 19.56 -21.97
N THR A 405 -22.74 19.16 -21.79
CA THR A 405 -22.24 17.81 -22.10
C THR A 405 -23.02 16.73 -21.35
N TYR A 406 -23.29 16.92 -20.06
CA TYR A 406 -24.08 15.97 -19.27
C TYR A 406 -25.54 15.94 -19.72
N VAL A 407 -26.15 17.10 -20.02
CA VAL A 407 -27.53 17.18 -20.51
C VAL A 407 -27.70 16.45 -21.84
N GLU A 408 -26.77 16.65 -22.78
CA GLU A 408 -26.78 16.00 -24.09
C GLU A 408 -26.70 14.48 -23.93
N THR A 409 -25.73 13.99 -23.16
CA THR A 409 -25.55 12.55 -22.89
C THR A 409 -26.82 11.92 -22.30
N LEU A 410 -27.41 12.55 -21.27
CA LEU A 410 -28.62 12.02 -20.63
C LEU A 410 -29.83 12.02 -21.57
N ARG A 411 -29.96 13.02 -22.46
CA ARG A 411 -31.04 13.07 -23.47
C ARG A 411 -30.88 11.99 -24.53
N GLU A 412 -29.66 11.76 -25.00
CA GLU A 412 -29.39 10.70 -25.98
C GLU A 412 -29.73 9.33 -25.41
N HIS A 413 -29.33 9.07 -24.17
CA HIS A 413 -29.70 7.85 -23.47
C HIS A 413 -31.22 7.66 -23.33
N GLN A 414 -31.95 8.69 -22.92
CA GLN A 414 -33.42 8.62 -22.84
C GLN A 414 -34.07 8.38 -24.19
N LYS A 415 -33.50 8.91 -25.28
CA LYS A 415 -34.01 8.70 -26.64
C LYS A 415 -33.82 7.25 -27.08
N ASN A 416 -32.72 6.62 -26.70
CA ASN A 416 -32.41 5.23 -27.06
C ASN A 416 -33.24 4.21 -26.27
N ASN A 417 -33.80 4.61 -25.11
CA ASN A 417 -34.62 3.77 -24.23
C ASN A 417 -36.14 4.00 -24.34
N ARG A 418 -36.60 4.76 -25.33
CA ARG A 418 -38.03 4.93 -25.68
C ARG A 418 -38.37 4.15 -26.93
#